data_AF-A0A7W4P090-F1
#
_entry.id   AF-A0A7W4P090-F1
#
_cell.length_a   1.000
_cell.length_b   1.000
_cell.length_c   1.000
_cell.angle_alpha   90.00
_cell.angle_beta   90.00
_cell.angle_gamma   90.00
#
_symmetry.space_group_name_H-M   'P 1'
#
loop_
_entity.id
_entity.type
_entity.pdbx_description
1 polymer ?
#
loop_
_entity_poly.entity_id
_entity_poly.type
_entity_poly.pdbx_seq_one_letter_code
_entity_poly.pdbx_strand_id
1 'polypeptide(L)'
;MTRPTPAQQRVLRKAMHAPVMIWGAFSGVGGGIDLENPRFDRRHTVEMCIGQGWLTPAEGFNQYAITDKGRSVLPKRRRDK
;
A
#
# COMPACT_ATOMS: atom_id res chain seq x y z
N MET A 1 -14.98 -11.86 -3.85
CA MET A 1 -13.94 -10.88 -3.41
C MET A 1 -12.59 -11.33 -3.96
N THR A 2 -11.89 -10.47 -4.70
CA THR A 2 -10.58 -10.80 -5.28
C THR A 2 -9.54 -10.92 -4.17
N ARG A 3 -8.77 -12.01 -4.17
CA ARG A 3 -7.71 -12.23 -3.17
C ARG A 3 -6.49 -11.36 -3.52
N PRO A 4 -5.89 -10.62 -2.57
CA PRO A 4 -4.71 -9.80 -2.85
C PRO A 4 -3.50 -10.66 -3.17
N THR A 5 -2.72 -10.28 -4.18
CA THR A 5 -1.44 -10.90 -4.51
C THR A 5 -0.41 -10.68 -3.39
N PRO A 6 0.70 -11.43 -3.34
CA PRO A 6 1.73 -11.23 -2.32
C PRO A 6 2.29 -9.80 -2.28
N ALA A 7 2.39 -9.13 -3.44
CA ALA A 7 2.82 -7.73 -3.52
C ALA A 7 1.77 -6.76 -2.94
N GLN A 8 0.50 -6.95 -3.30
CA GLN A 8 -0.60 -6.15 -2.73
C GLN A 8 -0.70 -6.37 -1.21
N GLN A 9 -0.54 -7.60 -0.73
CA GLN A 9 -0.52 -7.88 0.72
C GLN A 9 0.62 -7.15 1.44
N ARG A 10 1.81 -7.03 0.83
CA ARG A 10 2.91 -6.25 1.40
C ARG A 10 2.56 -4.77 1.50
N VAL A 11 2.05 -4.17 0.41
CA VAL A 11 1.61 -2.76 0.39
C VAL A 11 0.54 -2.52 1.46
N LEU A 12 -0.47 -3.39 1.54
CA LEU A 12 -1.54 -3.26 2.53
C LEU A 12 -1.02 -3.41 3.96
N ARG A 13 -0.10 -4.34 4.22
CA ARG A 13 0.53 -4.46 5.56
C ARG A 13 1.34 -3.22 5.93
N LYS A 14 2.07 -2.60 4.99
CA LYS A 14 2.74 -1.32 5.23
C LYS A 14 1.71 -0.21 5.55
N ALA A 15 0.64 -0.15 4.75
CA ALA A 15 -0.45 0.81 4.92
C ALA A 15 -1.25 0.67 6.23
N MET A 16 -1.15 -0.49 6.92
CA MET A 16 -1.71 -0.67 8.26
C MET A 16 -0.95 0.09 9.34
N HIS A 17 0.35 0.34 9.14
CA HIS A 17 1.21 1.00 10.12
C HIS A 17 1.36 2.49 9.83
N ALA A 18 1.48 2.87 8.57
CA ALA A 18 1.59 4.27 8.14
C ALA A 18 1.07 4.42 6.69
N PRO A 19 0.61 5.61 6.27
CA PRO A 19 0.24 5.85 4.87
C PRO A 19 1.38 5.47 3.91
N VAL A 20 1.02 4.81 2.80
CA VAL A 20 1.97 4.48 1.74
C VAL A 20 2.05 5.63 0.73
N MET A 21 3.25 5.96 0.28
CA MET A 21 3.47 7.04 -0.67
C MET A 21 3.82 6.51 -2.06
N ILE A 22 3.23 7.08 -3.11
CA ILE A 22 3.68 6.83 -4.48
C ILE A 22 4.73 7.88 -4.85
N TRP A 23 5.95 7.45 -5.12
CA TRP A 23 7.03 8.31 -5.60
C TRP A 23 7.06 8.40 -7.13
N GLY A 24 7.40 9.58 -7.67
CA GLY A 24 7.61 9.78 -9.11
C GLY A 24 6.38 10.18 -9.93
N ALA A 25 5.33 10.75 -9.32
CA ALA A 25 4.30 11.47 -10.09
C ALA A 25 4.77 12.86 -10.56
N PHE A 26 5.74 13.45 -9.85
CA PHE A 26 6.49 14.61 -10.28
C PHE A 26 7.95 14.37 -9.91
N SER A 27 8.84 14.37 -10.91
CA SER A 27 10.29 14.32 -10.73
C SER A 27 10.76 15.62 -10.08
N GLY A 28 10.73 15.65 -8.74
CA GLY A 28 11.24 16.75 -7.93
C GLY A 28 11.51 16.24 -6.52
N VAL A 29 12.75 15.81 -6.32
CA VAL A 29 13.49 15.57 -5.05
C VAL A 29 12.72 15.88 -3.76
N GLY A 30 12.49 14.91 -2.87
CA GLY A 30 12.03 15.20 -1.50
C GLY A 30 11.79 13.99 -0.61
N GLY A 31 12.81 13.58 0.17
CA GLY A 31 12.88 12.35 0.97
C GLY A 31 11.66 12.01 1.84
N GLY A 32 11.26 10.74 1.83
CA GLY A 32 10.06 10.24 2.50
C GLY A 32 9.81 8.76 2.20
N ILE A 33 9.88 7.94 3.25
CA ILE A 33 9.72 6.47 3.34
C ILE A 33 10.15 5.70 2.09
N ASP A 34 11.38 5.20 2.12
CA ASP A 34 11.90 4.21 1.19
C ASP A 34 10.90 3.03 1.07
N LEU A 35 10.36 2.85 -0.12
CA LEU A 35 9.87 1.54 -0.53
C LEU A 35 11.13 0.67 -0.70
N GLU A 36 11.67 0.18 0.42
CA GLU A 36 12.97 -0.53 0.57
C GLU A 36 13.20 -1.72 -0.39
N ASN A 37 12.21 -2.10 -1.21
CA ASN A 37 12.38 -3.13 -2.22
C ASN A 37 11.80 -2.73 -3.60
N PRO A 38 12.58 -2.05 -4.45
CA PRO A 38 12.15 -1.58 -5.77
C PRO A 38 11.74 -2.70 -6.74
N ARG A 39 12.03 -3.97 -6.42
CA ARG A 39 11.57 -5.12 -7.23
C ARG A 39 10.08 -5.40 -7.10
N PHE A 40 9.44 -5.06 -5.98
CA PHE A 40 8.13 -5.63 -5.61
C PHE A 40 7.03 -4.62 -5.26
N ASP A 41 7.36 -3.44 -4.77
CA ASP A 41 6.38 -2.43 -4.32
C ASP A 41 6.29 -1.30 -5.35
N ARG A 42 5.94 -1.64 -6.59
CA ARG A 42 5.87 -0.67 -7.69
C ARG A 42 4.64 0.22 -7.57
N ARG A 43 4.72 1.43 -8.13
CA ARG A 43 3.59 2.37 -8.31
C ARG A 43 2.32 1.66 -8.78
N HIS A 44 2.44 0.80 -9.80
CA HIS A 44 1.34 0.00 -10.33
C HIS A 44 0.62 -0.86 -9.27
N THR A 45 1.33 -1.44 -8.31
CA THR A 45 0.72 -2.25 -7.24
C THR A 45 -0.12 -1.39 -6.30
N VAL A 46 0.35 -0.17 -5.99
CA VAL A 46 -0.39 0.79 -5.16
C VAL A 46 -1.62 1.29 -5.92
N GLU A 47 -1.48 1.65 -7.20
CA GLU A 47 -2.59 2.05 -8.08
C GLU A 47 -3.65 0.95 -8.20
N MET A 48 -3.26 -0.32 -8.31
CA MET A 48 -4.21 -1.43 -8.30
C MET A 48 -4.95 -1.58 -6.96
N CYS A 49 -4.26 -1.37 -5.83
CA CYS A 49 -4.91 -1.35 -4.51
C CYS A 49 -5.90 -0.18 -4.37
N ILE A 50 -5.58 0.99 -4.94
CA ILE A 50 -6.48 2.15 -5.00
C ILE A 50 -7.70 1.83 -5.87
N GLY A 51 -7.49 1.31 -7.08
CA GLY A 51 -8.59 0.92 -7.99
C GLY A 51 -9.52 -0.14 -7.41
N GLN A 52 -9.02 -0.98 -6.50
CA GLN A 52 -9.83 -1.97 -5.77
C GLN A 52 -10.49 -1.41 -4.50
N GLY A 53 -10.24 -0.15 -4.16
CA GLY A 53 -10.77 0.53 -2.98
C GLY A 53 -10.17 0.04 -1.66
N TRP A 54 -8.98 -0.58 -1.72
CA TRP A 54 -8.26 -1.05 -0.53
C TRP A 54 -7.38 0.05 0.09
N LEU A 55 -7.04 1.05 -0.71
CA LEU A 55 -6.35 2.26 -0.29
C LEU A 55 -7.19 3.49 -0.68
N THR A 56 -7.10 4.54 0.11
CA THR A 56 -7.74 5.85 -0.13
C THR A 56 -6.72 6.97 0.05
N PRO A 57 -6.85 8.12 -0.63
CA PRO A 57 -6.00 9.27 -0.36
C PRO A 57 -5.98 9.62 1.14
N ALA A 58 -4.79 9.91 1.65
CA ALA A 58 -4.56 10.41 3.00
C ALA A 58 -4.31 11.93 2.96
N GLU A 59 -4.06 12.53 4.13
CA GLU A 59 -3.88 13.98 4.29
C GLU A 59 -2.65 14.52 3.52
N GLY A 60 -1.59 13.71 3.38
CA GLY A 60 -0.38 14.11 2.66
C GLY A 60 -0.44 13.92 1.14
N PHE A 61 0.26 14.79 0.41
CA PHE A 61 0.38 14.69 -1.04
C PHE A 61 0.91 13.31 -1.47
N ASN A 62 0.18 12.65 -2.37
CA ASN A 62 0.52 11.32 -2.90
C ASN A 62 0.63 10.21 -1.84
N GLN A 63 0.02 10.40 -0.67
CA GLN A 63 -0.08 9.40 0.39
C GLN A 63 -1.44 8.70 0.37
N TYR A 64 -1.44 7.43 0.73
CA TYR A 64 -2.62 6.59 0.73
C TYR A 64 -2.71 5.76 2.01
N ALA A 65 -3.84 5.83 2.68
CA ALA A 65 -4.13 5.06 3.88
C ALA A 65 -4.95 3.80 3.54
N ILE A 66 -4.82 2.76 4.37
CA ILE A 66 -5.62 1.54 4.21
C ILE A 66 -7.08 1.79 4.61
N THR A 67 -8.01 1.29 3.80
CA THR A 67 -9.45 1.30 4.11
C THR A 67 -9.85 0.07 4.93
N ASP A 68 -11.05 0.06 5.51
CA ASP A 68 -11.57 -1.13 6.19
C ASP A 68 -11.72 -2.33 5.24
N LYS A 69 -12.01 -2.06 3.97
CA LYS A 69 -12.01 -3.08 2.90
C LYS A 69 -10.59 -3.63 2.66
N GLY A 70 -9.57 -2.77 2.67
CA GLY A 70 -8.18 -3.20 2.57
C GLY A 70 -7.74 -4.07 3.76
N ARG A 71 -8.21 -3.75 4.96
CA ARG A 71 -7.95 -4.54 6.17
C ARG A 71 -8.62 -5.92 6.11
N SER A 72 -9.86 -5.99 5.60
CA SER A 72 -10.63 -7.25 5.58
C SER A 72 -10.12 -8.27 4.57
N VAL A 73 -9.44 -7.84 3.50
CA VAL A 73 -8.86 -8.75 2.50
C VAL A 73 -7.51 -9.33 2.90
N LEU A 74 -6.88 -8.81 3.96
CA LEU A 74 -5.63 -9.35 4.46
C LEU A 74 -5.87 -10.67 5.20
N PRO A 75 -5.10 -11.73 4.89
CA PRO A 75 -5.20 -12.97 5.64
C PRO A 75 -4.80 -12.72 7.10
N LYS A 76 -5.63 -13.18 8.04
CA LYS A 76 -5.30 -13.14 9.47
C LYS A 76 -3.96 -13.87 9.67
N ARG A 77 -2.99 -13.22 10.32
CA ARG A 77 -1.79 -13.92 10.79
C ARG A 77 -2.27 -15.06 11.69
N ARG A 78 -1.95 -16.31 11.34
CA ARG A 78 -2.02 -17.38 12.34
C ARG A 78 -1.05 -16.97 13.43
N ARG A 79 -1.55 -16.72 14.64
CA ARG A 79 -0.67 -16.75 15.83
C ARG A 79 -0.21 -18.19 15.91
N ASP A 80 1.06 -18.43 15.59
CA ASP A 80 1.70 -19.67 16.00
C ASP A 80 1.60 -19.73 17.52
N LYS A 81 1.01 -20.82 18.00
CA LYS A 81 0.72 -21.09 19.40
C LYS A 81 1.78 -22.02 19.94
#